data_AF-A0AAD6NQV7-F1
#
_entry.id   AF-A0AAD6NQV7-F1
#
_cell.length_a   1.000
_cell.length_b   1.000
_cell.length_c   1.000
_cell.angle_alpha   90.00
_cell.angle_beta   90.00
_cell.angle_gamma   90.00
#
_symmetry.space_group_name_H-M   'P 1'
#
loop_
_entity.id
_entity.type
_entity.pdbx_description
1 polymer ?
#
loop_
_entity_poly.entity_id
_entity_poly.type
_entity_poly.pdbx_seq_one_letter_code
_entity_poly.pdbx_strand_id
1 'polypeptide(L)'
;MRPKIYLFGDSITEASFADGGWAASLSNHFSRTVDVVLKGHSGYNTRWALKVAERIFPPVGSGGSPALAVTVFFGANDACLSDRYAAFQHVPLHEFKQNLNSLISFFK
;
A
#
# COMPACT_ATOMS: atom_id res chain seq x y z
N MET A 1 -18.62 -2.00 -14.00
CA MET A 1 -17.55 -1.43 -13.13
C MET A 1 -16.25 -2.13 -13.51
N ARG A 2 -15.13 -1.41 -13.68
CA ARG A 2 -13.86 -2.01 -14.12
C ARG A 2 -13.19 -2.78 -12.96
N PRO A 3 -12.39 -3.82 -13.23
CA PRO A 3 -11.51 -4.40 -12.21
C PRO A 3 -10.55 -3.34 -11.68
N LYS A 4 -10.01 -3.57 -10.48
CA LYS A 4 -9.15 -2.59 -9.79
C LYS A 4 -7.78 -3.17 -9.47
N ILE A 5 -6.73 -2.39 -9.67
CA ILE A 5 -5.41 -2.63 -9.07
C ILE A 5 -5.21 -1.59 -7.98
N TYR A 6 -4.96 -2.02 -6.75
CA TYR A 6 -4.69 -1.11 -5.64
C TYR A 6 -3.19 -0.99 -5.39
N LEU A 7 -2.72 0.25 -5.26
CA LEU A 7 -1.33 0.54 -4.97
C LEU A 7 -1.20 0.96 -3.50
N PHE A 8 -0.93 0.00 -2.61
CA PHE A 8 -0.84 0.23 -1.18
C PHE A 8 0.62 0.40 -0.74
N GLY A 9 0.95 1.53 -0.12
CA GLY A 9 2.32 1.80 0.29
C GLY A 9 2.49 3.13 1.03
N ASP A 10 3.74 3.55 1.15
CA ASP A 10 4.13 4.78 1.83
C ASP A 10 4.22 6.00 0.88
N SER A 11 5.03 7.00 1.24
CA SER A 11 5.30 8.21 0.46
C SER A 11 5.82 7.92 -0.95
N ILE A 12 6.56 6.83 -1.15
CA ILE A 12 7.08 6.43 -2.46
C ILE A 12 5.91 6.04 -3.38
N THR A 13 4.92 5.34 -2.83
CA THR A 13 3.68 5.02 -3.55
C THR A 13 2.80 6.26 -3.70
N GLU A 14 2.70 7.12 -2.70
CA GLU A 14 1.92 8.37 -2.79
C GLU A 14 2.40 9.27 -3.94
N ALA A 15 3.72 9.47 -4.04
CA ALA A 15 4.33 10.28 -5.10
C ALA A 15 4.36 9.60 -6.48
N SER A 16 4.01 8.31 -6.58
CA SER A 16 4.15 7.53 -7.81
C SER A 16 3.22 7.93 -8.97
N PHE A 17 2.22 8.77 -8.70
CA PHE A 17 1.34 9.37 -9.71
C PHE A 17 1.86 10.72 -10.24
N ALA A 18 2.96 11.24 -9.70
CA ALA A 18 3.61 12.40 -10.28
C ALA A 18 4.05 12.13 -11.74
N ASP A 19 4.35 13.19 -12.47
CA ASP A 19 4.83 13.08 -13.85
C ASP A 19 6.09 12.20 -13.94
N GLY A 20 6.10 11.28 -14.89
CA GLY A 20 7.13 10.24 -15.01
C GLY A 20 7.09 9.12 -13.95
N GLY A 21 6.13 9.15 -13.02
CA GLY A 21 5.99 8.15 -11.96
C GLY A 21 5.50 6.78 -12.46
N TRP A 22 5.85 5.72 -11.72
CA TRP A 22 5.54 4.35 -12.12
C TRP A 22 4.03 4.04 -12.08
N ALA A 23 3.29 4.62 -11.13
CA ALA A 23 1.84 4.42 -11.08
C ALA A 23 1.11 5.24 -12.14
N ALA A 24 1.62 6.41 -12.52
CA ALA A 24 1.13 7.15 -13.68
C ALA A 24 1.31 6.31 -14.96
N SER A 25 2.50 5.71 -15.14
CA SER A 25 2.78 4.81 -16.26
C SER A 25 1.87 3.58 -16.26
N LEU A 26 1.66 2.96 -15.10
CA LEU A 26 0.75 1.83 -14.92
C LEU A 26 -0.70 2.20 -15.27
N SER A 27 -1.17 3.36 -14.80
CA SER A 27 -2.51 3.88 -15.07
C SER A 27 -2.72 4.18 -16.54
N ASN A 28 -1.71 4.72 -17.22
CA ASN A 28 -1.74 4.94 -18.66
C ASN A 28 -1.79 3.61 -19.43
N HIS A 29 -0.97 2.62 -19.03
CA HIS A 29 -0.94 1.31 -19.67
C HIS A 29 -2.29 0.58 -19.60
N PHE A 30 -2.94 0.62 -18.43
CA PHE A 30 -4.27 0.02 -18.22
C PHE A 30 -5.43 0.98 -18.47
N SER A 31 -5.19 2.08 -19.19
CA SER A 31 -6.22 3.07 -19.49
C SER A 31 -7.44 2.40 -20.13
N ARG A 32 -8.61 2.71 -19.57
CA ARG A 32 -9.93 2.19 -19.98
C ARG A 32 -10.17 0.70 -19.73
N THR A 33 -9.20 -0.06 -19.20
CA THR A 33 -9.35 -1.50 -18.92
C THR A 33 -9.37 -1.81 -17.42
N VAL A 34 -8.54 -1.15 -16.61
CA VAL A 34 -8.45 -1.36 -15.17
C VAL A 34 -8.39 -0.01 -14.46
N ASP A 35 -9.10 0.13 -13.35
CA ASP A 35 -8.95 1.30 -12.49
C ASP A 35 -7.73 1.09 -11.57
N VAL A 36 -6.67 1.88 -11.75
CA VAL A 36 -5.51 1.88 -10.85
C VAL A 36 -5.80 2.85 -9.71
N VAL A 37 -5.88 2.34 -8.49
CA VAL A 37 -6.33 3.08 -7.30
C VAL A 37 -5.16 3.31 -6.36
N LEU A 38 -4.81 4.58 -6.14
CA LEU A 38 -3.77 4.97 -5.20
C LEU A 38 -4.23 4.77 -3.74
N LYS A 39 -3.41 4.08 -2.96
CA LYS A 39 -3.49 3.95 -1.50
C LYS A 39 -2.09 4.20 -0.87
N GLY A 40 -1.38 5.21 -1.38
CA GLY A 40 -0.13 5.68 -0.80
C GLY A 40 -0.41 6.54 0.43
N HIS A 41 0.35 6.34 1.50
CA HIS A 41 0.21 7.08 2.75
C HIS A 41 1.60 7.55 3.22
N SER A 42 1.93 8.81 2.96
CA SER A 42 3.24 9.37 3.33
C SER A 42 3.56 9.18 4.82
N GLY A 43 4.80 8.74 5.08
CA GLY A 43 5.30 8.44 6.41
C GLY A 43 4.84 7.11 7.02
N TYR A 44 3.92 6.36 6.39
CA TYR A 44 3.40 5.13 6.99
C TYR A 44 4.40 3.98 6.97
N ASN A 45 4.47 3.27 8.10
CA ASN A 45 5.13 1.97 8.24
C ASN A 45 4.09 0.85 8.23
N THR A 46 4.54 -0.40 8.32
CA THR A 46 3.63 -1.56 8.31
C THR A 46 2.69 -1.62 9.53
N ARG A 47 3.10 -1.06 10.68
CA ARG A 47 2.26 -1.00 11.89
C ARG A 47 1.03 -0.13 11.67
N TRP A 48 1.19 1.00 10.98
CA TRP A 48 0.06 1.89 10.67
C TRP A 48 -0.75 1.38 9.49
N ALA A 49 -0.10 0.77 8.50
CA ALA A 49 -0.77 0.13 7.37
C ALA A 49 -1.82 -0.90 7.82
N LEU A 50 -1.47 -1.78 8.77
CA LEU A 50 -2.41 -2.75 9.34
C LEU A 50 -3.64 -2.10 9.96
N LYS A 51 -3.46 -1.02 10.73
CA LYS A 51 -4.57 -0.35 11.44
C LYS A 51 -5.58 0.27 10.50
N VAL A 52 -5.17 0.63 9.29
CA VAL A 52 -6.03 1.30 8.31
C VAL A 52 -6.56 0.35 7.24
N ALA A 53 -5.97 -0.84 7.07
CA ALA A 53 -6.30 -1.79 6.01
C ALA A 53 -7.81 -2.05 5.88
N GLU A 54 -8.49 -2.35 6.99
CA GLU A 54 -9.95 -2.59 7.02
C GLU A 54 -10.78 -1.38 6.60
N ARG A 55 -10.28 -0.16 6.79
CA ARG A 55 -11.00 1.08 6.47
C ARG A 55 -10.77 1.51 5.02
N ILE A 56 -9.58 1.24 4.49
CA ILE A 56 -9.18 1.71 3.16
C ILE A 56 -9.57 0.74 2.05
N PHE A 57 -9.73 -0.54 2.36
CA PHE A 57 -10.17 -1.57 1.44
C PHE A 57 -11.64 -1.93 1.70
N PRO A 58 -12.46 -2.04 0.65
CA PRO A 58 -13.83 -2.49 0.83
C PRO A 58 -13.83 -3.92 1.40
N PRO A 59 -14.80 -4.28 2.26
CA PRO A 59 -14.95 -5.65 2.75
C PRO A 59 -15.05 -6.62 1.58
N VAL A 60 -14.38 -7.77 1.71
CA VAL A 60 -14.51 -8.87 0.75
C VAL A 60 -15.99 -9.25 0.64
N GLY A 61 -16.53 -9.24 -0.58
CA GLY A 61 -17.94 -9.57 -0.84
C GLY A 61 -18.95 -8.42 -0.79
N SER A 62 -18.52 -7.17 -0.57
CA SER A 62 -19.41 -5.98 -0.52
C SER A 62 -20.00 -5.52 -1.87
N GLY A 63 -20.09 -6.40 -2.87
CA GLY A 63 -20.74 -6.13 -4.17
C GLY A 63 -19.95 -5.22 -5.13
N GLY A 64 -18.72 -4.82 -4.78
CA GLY A 64 -17.79 -4.13 -5.67
C GLY A 64 -17.03 -5.10 -6.59
N SER A 65 -16.47 -4.60 -7.70
CA SER A 65 -15.56 -5.38 -8.54
C SER A 65 -14.36 -5.88 -7.70
N PRO A 66 -14.03 -7.18 -7.73
CA PRO A 66 -12.90 -7.73 -7.00
C PRO A 66 -11.59 -7.05 -7.42
N ALA A 67 -10.67 -6.90 -6.46
CA ALA A 67 -9.32 -6.44 -6.75
C ALA A 67 -8.63 -7.47 -7.65
N LEU A 68 -8.12 -7.02 -8.80
CA LEU A 68 -7.32 -7.83 -9.70
C LEU A 68 -5.93 -8.07 -9.11
N ALA A 69 -5.36 -7.04 -8.48
CA ALA A 69 -4.10 -7.12 -7.75
C ALA A 69 -4.03 -6.03 -6.66
N VAL A 70 -3.19 -6.27 -5.67
CA VAL A 70 -2.81 -5.28 -4.65
C VAL A 70 -1.29 -5.31 -4.53
N THR A 71 -0.63 -4.17 -4.67
CA THR A 71 0.79 -4.05 -4.29
C THR A 71 0.87 -3.73 -2.81
N VAL A 72 1.77 -4.38 -2.06
CA VAL A 72 2.12 -3.99 -0.69
C VAL A 72 3.55 -3.48 -0.71
N PHE A 73 3.72 -2.15 -0.71
CA PHE A 73 5.00 -1.49 -0.88
C PHE A 73 5.34 -0.61 0.34
N PHE A 74 5.78 -1.27 1.41
CA PHE A 74 6.22 -0.67 2.67
C PHE A 74 7.60 -1.20 3.05
N GLY A 75 8.29 -0.48 3.95
CA GLY A 75 9.55 -0.93 4.53
C GLY A 75 10.58 0.19 4.70
N ALA A 76 10.48 1.26 3.91
CA ALA A 76 11.40 2.38 4.01
C ALA A 76 11.32 3.06 5.39
N ASN A 77 10.09 3.31 5.86
CA ASN A 77 9.82 3.91 7.17
C ASN A 77 10.08 2.92 8.34
N ASP A 78 9.73 1.64 8.14
CA ASP A 78 10.01 0.57 9.11
C ASP A 78 11.51 0.46 9.41
N ALA A 79 12.34 0.63 8.38
CA ALA A 79 13.80 0.55 8.45
C ALA A 79 14.48 1.78 9.06
N CYS A 80 13.74 2.84 9.42
CA CYS A 80 14.31 3.99 10.12
C CYS A 80 15.08 3.54 11.37
N LEU A 81 16.21 4.17 11.66
CA LEU A 81 17.00 3.84 12.84
C LEU A 81 16.26 4.28 14.11
N SER A 82 16.25 3.40 15.12
CA SER A 82 15.54 3.63 16.39
C SER A 82 16.18 4.70 17.28
N ASP A 83 17.39 5.18 16.94
CA ASP A 83 18.16 6.17 17.68
C ASP A 83 18.35 7.49 16.92
N ARG A 84 17.62 7.69 15.81
CA ARG A 84 17.71 8.91 14.97
C ARG A 84 16.38 9.66 14.90
N TYR A 85 16.37 10.76 14.17
CA TYR A 85 15.22 11.68 14.08
C TYR A 85 13.90 11.00 13.67
N ALA A 86 13.96 9.94 12.86
CA ALA A 86 12.80 9.19 12.38
C ALA A 86 12.48 7.93 13.22
N ALA A 87 13.01 7.83 14.45
CA ALA A 87 12.83 6.67 15.32
C ALA A 87 11.35 6.31 15.56
N PHE A 88 10.44 7.28 15.51
CA PHE A 88 9.00 7.05 15.66
C PHE A 88 8.39 6.16 14.56
N GLN A 89 9.06 6.05 13.41
CA GLN A 89 8.64 5.20 12.29
C GLN A 89 9.22 3.79 12.37
N HIS A 90 10.26 3.58 13.20
CA HIS A 90 10.95 2.31 13.29
C HIS A 90 10.01 1.15 13.65
N VAL A 91 10.17 0.04 12.92
CA VAL A 91 9.54 -1.24 13.19
C VAL A 91 10.63 -2.31 13.23
N PRO A 92 10.81 -3.02 14.35
CA PRO A 92 11.79 -4.11 14.44
C PRO A 92 11.54 -5.19 13.38
N LEU A 93 12.61 -5.80 12.86
CA LEU A 93 12.53 -6.76 11.74
C LEU A 93 11.53 -7.91 11.97
N HIS A 94 11.42 -8.42 13.21
CA HIS A 94 10.49 -9.50 13.52
C HIS A 94 9.03 -9.03 13.41
N GLU A 95 8.73 -7.81 13.89
CA GLU A 95 7.41 -7.20 13.80
C GLU A 95 7.08 -6.86 12.34
N PHE A 96 8.04 -6.31 11.58
CA PHE A 96 7.87 -6.04 10.15
C PHE A 96 7.45 -7.30 9.38
N LYS A 97 8.12 -8.44 9.63
CA LYS A 97 7.75 -9.74 9.04
C LYS A 97 6.34 -10.18 9.43
N GLN A 98 5.97 -10.03 10.69
CA GLN A 98 4.63 -10.37 11.15
C GLN A 98 3.58 -9.47 10.49
N ASN A 99 3.84 -8.17 10.42
CA ASN A 99 2.92 -7.22 9.82
C ASN A 99 2.68 -7.49 8.33
N LEU A 100 3.74 -7.81 7.57
CA LEU A 100 3.59 -8.20 6.17
C LEU A 100 2.76 -9.48 6.01
N ASN A 101 2.98 -10.50 6.85
CA ASN A 101 2.18 -11.72 6.81
C ASN A 101 0.70 -11.43 7.12
N SER A 102 0.41 -10.57 8.10
CA SER A 102 -0.95 -10.16 8.42
C SER A 102 -1.60 -9.38 7.28
N LEU A 103 -0.89 -8.47 6.61
CA LEU A 103 -1.38 -7.76 5.43
C LEU A 103 -1.66 -8.73 4.28
N ILE A 104 -0.77 -9.69 4.00
CA ILE A 104 -0.99 -10.69 2.96
C ILE A 104 -2.19 -11.57 3.30
N SER A 105 -2.35 -11.96 4.57
CA SER A 105 -3.50 -12.74 5.03
C SER A 105 -4.81 -11.97 4.92
N PHE A 106 -4.78 -10.64 5.07
CA PHE A 106 -5.97 -9.80 4.93
C PHE A 106 -6.53 -9.77 3.49
N PHE A 107 -5.67 -9.97 2.48
CA PHE A 107 -6.07 -9.96 1.07
C PHE A 107 -6.34 -11.35 0.45
N LYS A 108 -6.08 -12.43 1.19
CA LYS A 108 -6.33 -13.82 0.75
C LYS A 108 -7.68 -14.30 1.27
#